data_AF-A0A0A9YMV9-F1
#
_entry.id   AF-A0A0A9YMV9-F1
#
_cell.length_a   1.000
_cell.length_b   1.000
_cell.length_c   1.000
_cell.angle_alpha   90.00
_cell.angle_beta   90.00
_cell.angle_gamma   90.00
#
_symmetry.space_group_name_H-M   'P 1'
#
loop_
_entity.id
_entity.type
_entity.pdbx_description
1 polymer ?
#
loop_
_entity_poly.entity_id
_entity_poly.type
_entity_poly.pdbx_seq_one_letter_code
_entity_poly.pdbx_strand_id
1 'polypeptide(L)'
;LRYFDFFIMVVISLSSIALAAEDPVVEQSTRNVILNYFDYAFTGVFTMEMILKILDMGVILHPGSYLREFWNIMDAVVVICAAVSLGFELSGSQAGPQSLSTIKSLRVLRVLRPLKTIKRVPKLKAVFDCVVNSLKNVINILIVYILFQFIFAVIAVQLFNGKFFFCTDESKFTESECHGEFFVFEPDNPLPRAEKRMWKPRCFHYDNVAAAMLTLFAVQTGEGWPQVLQNSMAATYEDMGPIQNFRIEMSIFYIVYFVVFPFFFVNIFVALIIITFQEQGEAELQDGEIDKNQKSCIDFTIGARPLERYMPNKRNSFKYKIWRIVVSTPFEYFIMMLIVFNTLLLMMKYHKQGSVYKKTLNYMNMGFTGMFTVECILKIMAFGVRNFFKDPWNTFDFITVIGSIVDALVLEFVENSFNVGFLRLFRAARLIKLLRQGYTIRILLWTFVQSFKALPYVCLLIAMLFFIYAIIGMQVCNG
;
A
#
# COMPACT_ATOMS: atom_id res chain seq x y z
N LEU A 1 -16.43 17.55 -25.87
CA LEU A 1 -15.69 17.60 -24.60
C LEU A 1 -15.76 16.27 -23.86
N ARG A 2 -16.86 15.89 -23.17
CA ARG A 2 -16.93 14.63 -22.40
C ARG A 2 -16.46 13.35 -23.10
N TYR A 3 -16.84 13.15 -24.37
CA TYR A 3 -16.40 11.99 -25.15
C TYR A 3 -14.91 12.04 -25.52
N PHE A 4 -14.38 13.24 -25.80
CA PHE A 4 -12.96 13.45 -26.06
C PHE A 4 -12.13 13.22 -24.78
N ASP A 5 -12.62 13.71 -23.64
CA ASP A 5 -11.96 13.51 -22.34
C ASP A 5 -11.93 12.03 -21.95
N PHE A 6 -13.05 11.32 -22.15
CA PHE A 6 -13.12 9.88 -21.94
C PHE A 6 -12.20 9.11 -22.90
N PHE A 7 -12.22 9.44 -24.20
CA PHE A 7 -11.37 8.82 -25.20
C PHE A 7 -9.88 8.94 -24.83
N ILE A 8 -9.41 10.15 -24.51
CA ILE A 8 -8.00 10.33 -24.16
C ILE A 8 -7.68 9.66 -22.80
N MET A 9 -8.62 9.59 -21.84
CA MET A 9 -8.38 8.79 -20.62
C MET A 9 -8.16 7.31 -20.94
N VAL A 10 -8.95 6.73 -21.84
CA VAL A 10 -8.75 5.34 -22.30
C VAL A 10 -7.39 5.19 -22.97
N VAL A 11 -6.98 6.13 -23.82
CA VAL A 11 -5.66 6.13 -24.46
C VAL A 11 -4.52 6.23 -23.44
N ILE A 12 -4.65 7.06 -22.40
CA ILE A 12 -3.67 7.14 -21.30
C ILE A 12 -3.58 5.79 -20.57
N SER A 13 -4.72 5.18 -20.23
CA SER A 13 -4.73 3.86 -19.57
C SER A 13 -4.07 2.78 -20.43
N LEU A 14 -4.40 2.71 -21.73
CA LEU A 14 -3.78 1.77 -22.66
C LEU A 14 -2.29 2.02 -22.84
N SER A 15 -1.86 3.28 -22.94
CA SER A 15 -0.45 3.66 -22.98
C SER A 15 0.30 3.27 -21.70
N SER A 16 -0.37 3.32 -20.55
CA SER A 16 0.22 2.95 -19.26
C SER A 16 0.36 1.42 -19.16
N ILE A 17 -0.67 0.67 -19.57
CA ILE A 17 -0.62 -0.79 -19.64
C ILE A 17 0.48 -1.26 -20.60
N ALA A 18 0.63 -0.60 -21.75
CA ALA A 18 1.69 -0.91 -22.71
C ALA A 18 3.09 -0.71 -22.09
N LEU A 19 3.30 0.37 -21.33
CA LEU A 19 4.57 0.64 -20.63
C LEU A 19 4.86 -0.43 -19.57
N ALA A 20 3.84 -0.91 -18.86
CA ALA A 20 3.96 -1.98 -17.87
C ALA A 20 4.23 -3.36 -18.47
N ALA A 21 3.85 -3.57 -19.73
CA ALA A 21 4.02 -4.83 -20.44
C ALA A 21 5.38 -4.95 -21.15
N GLU A 22 6.17 -3.87 -21.16
CA GLU A 22 7.50 -3.84 -21.77
C GLU A 22 8.41 -4.88 -21.12
N ASP A 23 9.12 -5.66 -21.95
CA ASP A 23 10.12 -6.61 -21.48
C ASP A 23 11.42 -5.85 -21.21
N PRO A 24 11.85 -5.73 -19.95
CA PRO A 24 12.99 -4.87 -19.64
C PRO A 24 14.33 -5.61 -19.81
N VAL A 25 14.33 -6.92 -20.05
CA VAL A 25 15.56 -7.74 -20.19
C VAL A 25 15.93 -7.93 -21.65
N VAL A 26 14.95 -8.18 -22.52
CA VAL A 26 15.20 -8.48 -23.94
C VAL A 26 14.69 -7.35 -24.83
N GLU A 27 15.57 -6.42 -25.21
CA GLU A 27 15.20 -5.22 -26.00
C GLU A 27 14.50 -5.57 -27.33
N GLN A 28 14.95 -6.61 -28.04
CA GLN A 28 14.41 -7.01 -29.34
C GLN A 28 13.32 -8.10 -29.26
N SER A 29 12.68 -8.26 -28.10
CA SER A 29 11.56 -9.20 -27.95
C SER A 29 10.42 -8.88 -28.93
N THR A 30 9.74 -9.91 -29.46
CA THR A 30 8.55 -9.74 -30.32
C THR A 30 7.47 -8.89 -29.64
N ARG A 31 7.37 -8.99 -28.31
CA ARG A 31 6.50 -8.15 -27.47
C ARG A 31 6.87 -6.68 -27.57
N ASN A 32 8.15 -6.35 -27.42
CA ASN A 32 8.65 -4.97 -27.46
C ASN A 32 8.51 -4.36 -28.86
N VAL A 33 8.70 -5.15 -29.92
CA VAL A 33 8.46 -4.69 -31.29
C VAL A 33 6.99 -4.28 -31.48
N ILE A 34 6.04 -5.09 -31.02
CA ILE A 34 4.60 -4.77 -31.07
C ILE A 34 4.28 -3.54 -30.21
N LEU A 35 4.84 -3.46 -28.99
CA LEU A 35 4.63 -2.33 -28.08
C LEU A 35 5.17 -1.00 -28.63
N ASN A 36 6.28 -1.03 -29.39
CA ASN A 36 6.81 0.17 -30.05
C ASN A 36 5.84 0.72 -31.10
N TYR A 37 5.17 -0.13 -31.88
CA TYR A 37 4.12 0.34 -32.81
C TYR A 37 2.95 1.00 -32.09
N PHE A 38 2.52 0.43 -30.96
CA PHE A 38 1.50 1.06 -30.11
C PHE A 38 1.96 2.41 -29.55
N ASP A 39 3.22 2.52 -29.15
CA ASP A 39 3.75 3.78 -28.62
C ASP A 39 3.83 4.89 -29.68
N TYR A 40 4.13 4.56 -30.94
CA TYR A 40 4.02 5.50 -32.05
C TYR A 40 2.57 5.96 -32.26
N ALA A 41 1.60 5.04 -32.20
CA ALA A 41 0.19 5.40 -32.29
C ALA A 41 -0.26 6.30 -31.12
N PHE A 42 0.14 5.99 -29.89
CA PHE A 42 -0.18 6.81 -28.72
C PHE A 42 0.46 8.19 -28.80
N THR A 43 1.73 8.28 -29.22
CA THR A 43 2.42 9.55 -29.42
C THR A 43 1.69 10.41 -30.44
N GLY A 44 1.25 9.84 -31.58
CA GLY A 44 0.44 10.55 -32.57
C GLY A 44 -0.87 11.11 -32.00
N VAL A 45 -1.59 10.34 -31.19
CA VAL A 45 -2.82 10.80 -30.52
C VAL A 45 -2.52 11.96 -29.55
N PHE A 46 -1.45 11.86 -28.75
CA PHE A 46 -1.07 12.93 -27.83
C PHE A 46 -0.55 14.19 -28.52
N THR A 47 0.14 14.05 -29.66
CA THR A 47 0.52 15.18 -30.50
C THR A 47 -0.71 15.90 -31.05
N MET A 48 -1.72 15.13 -31.52
CA MET A 48 -2.99 15.72 -31.96
C MET A 48 -3.72 16.43 -30.82
N GLU A 49 -3.79 15.83 -29.62
CA GLU A 49 -4.33 16.47 -28.42
C GLU A 49 -3.61 17.79 -28.11
N MET A 50 -2.27 17.79 -28.16
CA MET A 50 -1.46 18.98 -27.90
C MET A 50 -1.74 20.09 -28.92
N ILE A 51 -1.79 19.76 -30.21
CA ILE A 51 -2.07 20.73 -31.27
C ILE A 51 -3.46 21.33 -31.10
N LEU A 52 -4.48 20.51 -30.87
CA LEU A 52 -5.86 20.98 -30.64
C LEU A 52 -5.94 21.92 -29.43
N LYS A 53 -5.25 21.61 -28.34
CA LYS A 53 -5.16 22.48 -27.15
C LYS A 53 -4.46 23.81 -27.45
N ILE A 54 -3.37 23.78 -28.21
CA ILE A 54 -2.63 24.99 -28.59
C ILE A 54 -3.48 25.91 -29.48
N LEU A 55 -4.25 25.32 -30.41
CA LEU A 55 -5.14 26.08 -31.30
C LEU A 55 -6.31 26.72 -30.53
N ASP A 56 -6.87 26.02 -29.54
CA ASP A 56 -7.99 26.51 -28.74
C ASP A 56 -7.57 27.60 -27.74
N MET A 57 -6.48 27.38 -26.98
CA MET A 57 -6.04 28.25 -25.89
C MET A 57 -5.04 29.34 -26.30
N GLY A 58 -4.43 29.22 -27.48
CA GLY A 58 -3.31 30.06 -27.92
C GLY A 58 -2.00 29.75 -27.16
N VAL A 59 -0.88 30.23 -27.72
CA VAL A 59 0.47 29.81 -27.28
C VAL A 59 0.94 30.55 -26.02
N ILE A 60 1.01 31.90 -26.03
CA ILE A 60 1.66 32.69 -24.95
C ILE A 60 0.87 33.95 -24.49
N LEU A 61 0.16 34.65 -25.38
CA LEU A 61 -0.29 36.03 -25.12
C LEU A 61 -1.58 36.19 -24.30
N HIS A 62 -2.43 35.16 -24.16
CA HIS A 62 -3.72 35.27 -23.48
C HIS A 62 -3.63 34.79 -22.02
N PRO A 63 -4.41 35.34 -21.06
CA PRO A 63 -4.43 34.86 -19.66
C PRO A 63 -4.83 33.39 -19.49
N GLY A 64 -5.40 32.75 -20.51
CA GLY A 64 -5.69 31.31 -20.58
C GLY A 64 -4.75 30.51 -21.48
N SER A 65 -3.58 31.06 -21.86
CA SER A 65 -2.67 30.41 -22.81
C SER A 65 -2.06 29.11 -22.31
N TYR A 66 -1.83 28.21 -23.27
CA TYR A 66 -1.39 26.84 -23.03
C TYR A 66 -0.15 26.73 -22.14
N LEU A 67 0.87 27.57 -22.36
CA LEU A 67 2.16 27.52 -21.64
C LEU A 67 2.13 28.13 -20.23
N ARG A 68 1.02 28.71 -19.77
CA ARG A 68 0.91 29.22 -18.39
C ARG A 68 0.43 28.17 -17.40
N GLU A 69 -0.20 27.09 -17.89
CA GLU A 69 -0.73 26.05 -17.04
C GLU A 69 0.31 24.92 -16.83
N PHE A 70 0.72 24.68 -15.57
CA PHE A 70 1.73 23.67 -15.22
C PHE A 70 1.47 22.28 -15.84
N TRP A 71 0.21 21.83 -15.83
CA TRP A 71 -0.18 20.54 -16.41
C TRP A 71 0.01 20.48 -17.92
N ASN A 72 -0.25 21.58 -18.63
CA ASN A 72 -0.07 21.64 -20.08
C ASN A 72 1.42 21.68 -20.44
N ILE A 73 2.26 22.34 -19.63
CA ILE A 73 3.72 22.31 -19.79
C ILE A 73 4.24 20.89 -19.63
N MET A 74 3.83 20.18 -18.56
CA MET A 74 4.22 18.79 -18.35
C MET A 74 3.79 17.89 -19.52
N ASP A 75 2.55 18.05 -20.00
CA ASP A 75 2.04 17.32 -21.18
C ASP A 75 2.90 17.59 -22.43
N ALA A 76 3.25 18.85 -22.66
CA ALA A 76 4.05 19.28 -23.81
C ALA A 76 5.46 18.68 -23.76
N VAL A 77 6.12 18.71 -22.59
CA VAL A 77 7.46 18.12 -22.42
C VAL A 77 7.44 16.63 -22.79
N VAL A 78 6.45 15.87 -22.29
CA VAL A 78 6.34 14.43 -22.59
C VAL A 78 6.12 14.17 -24.08
N VAL A 79 5.27 14.96 -24.74
CA VAL A 79 4.96 14.80 -26.17
C VAL A 79 6.15 15.21 -27.05
N ILE A 80 6.82 16.32 -26.71
CA ILE A 80 7.99 16.81 -27.45
C ILE A 80 9.15 15.82 -27.33
N CYS A 81 9.46 15.33 -26.13
CA CYS A 81 10.52 14.33 -25.94
C CYS A 81 10.22 13.02 -26.69
N ALA A 82 8.95 12.59 -26.72
CA ALA A 82 8.55 11.42 -27.51
C ALA A 82 8.67 11.65 -29.02
N ALA A 83 8.27 12.82 -29.52
CA ALA A 83 8.41 13.19 -30.92
C ALA A 83 9.88 13.31 -31.35
N VAL A 84 10.75 13.85 -30.49
CA VAL A 84 12.20 13.92 -30.71
C VAL A 84 12.81 12.52 -30.79
N SER A 85 12.48 11.62 -29.86
CA SER A 85 12.94 10.22 -29.90
C SER A 85 12.55 9.53 -31.21
N LEU A 86 11.31 9.75 -31.67
CA LEU A 86 10.79 9.19 -32.91
C LEU A 86 11.46 9.80 -34.15
N GLY A 87 11.74 11.11 -34.17
CA GLY A 87 12.46 11.77 -35.25
C GLY A 87 13.91 11.29 -35.39
N PHE A 88 14.58 11.02 -34.27
CA PHE A 88 15.91 10.42 -34.29
C PHE A 88 15.90 8.99 -34.85
N GLU A 89 14.89 8.18 -34.52
CA GLU A 89 14.73 6.81 -35.03
C GLU A 89 14.42 6.77 -36.53
N LEU A 90 13.55 7.66 -37.02
CA LEU A 90 13.16 7.71 -38.43
C LEU A 90 14.22 8.30 -39.36
N SER A 91 15.07 9.21 -38.87
CA SER A 91 16.10 9.86 -39.70
C SER A 91 17.22 8.91 -40.15
N GLY A 92 17.23 7.65 -39.68
CA GLY A 92 18.20 6.64 -40.10
C GLY A 92 19.66 6.99 -39.80
N SER A 93 19.89 8.08 -39.07
CA SER A 93 21.21 8.55 -38.68
C SER A 93 21.82 7.46 -37.82
N GLN A 94 22.93 6.86 -38.26
CA GLN A 94 23.77 5.99 -37.43
C GLN A 94 24.34 6.84 -36.28
N ALA A 95 23.49 7.06 -35.28
CA ALA A 95 23.78 7.91 -34.15
C ALA A 95 24.71 7.11 -33.23
N GLY A 96 25.88 7.69 -32.90
CA GLY A 96 26.91 7.01 -32.11
C GLY A 96 26.43 6.50 -30.73
N PRO A 97 27.26 5.72 -30.02
CA PRO A 97 26.90 5.10 -28.74
C PRO A 97 26.33 6.08 -27.69
N GLN A 98 26.75 7.35 -27.73
CA GLN A 98 26.28 8.40 -26.82
C GLN A 98 24.84 8.88 -27.11
N SER A 99 24.37 8.85 -28.36
CA SER A 99 22.98 9.19 -28.69
C SER A 99 21.99 8.09 -28.31
N LEU A 100 22.42 6.83 -28.27
CA LEU A 100 21.57 5.72 -27.86
C LEU A 100 21.21 5.77 -26.37
N SER A 101 22.15 6.15 -25.49
CA SER A 101 21.87 6.32 -24.06
C SER A 101 20.95 7.52 -23.79
N THR A 102 21.11 8.62 -24.54
CA THR A 102 20.19 9.77 -24.46
C THR A 102 18.77 9.40 -24.93
N ILE A 103 18.62 8.63 -26.01
CA ILE A 103 17.32 8.17 -26.49
C ILE A 103 16.65 7.26 -25.45
N LYS A 104 17.38 6.35 -24.80
CA LYS A 104 16.85 5.52 -23.70
C LYS A 104 16.36 6.37 -22.53
N SER A 105 17.12 7.37 -22.10
CA SER A 105 16.70 8.28 -21.02
C SER A 105 15.45 9.11 -21.36
N LEU A 106 15.27 9.50 -22.63
CA LEU A 106 14.06 10.22 -23.08
C LEU A 106 12.81 9.32 -23.06
N ARG A 107 12.96 8.01 -23.24
CA ARG A 107 11.85 7.05 -23.13
C ARG A 107 11.33 6.93 -21.69
N VAL A 108 12.18 7.14 -20.69
CA VAL A 108 11.78 7.14 -19.26
C VAL A 108 10.73 8.22 -18.98
N LEU A 109 10.77 9.37 -19.66
CA LEU A 109 9.79 10.45 -19.49
C LEU A 109 8.36 10.04 -19.85
N ARG A 110 8.17 8.95 -20.60
CA ARG A 110 6.85 8.38 -20.89
C ARG A 110 6.14 7.88 -19.62
N VAL A 111 6.88 7.62 -18.54
CA VAL A 111 6.33 7.28 -17.22
C VAL A 111 5.50 8.41 -16.60
N LEU A 112 5.61 9.64 -17.11
CA LEU A 112 4.81 10.78 -16.66
C LEU A 112 3.40 10.80 -17.29
N ARG A 113 3.12 10.01 -18.33
CA ARG A 113 1.80 9.97 -19.00
C ARG A 113 0.62 9.63 -18.06
N PRO A 114 0.72 8.70 -17.09
CA PRO A 114 -0.32 8.46 -16.09
C PRO A 114 -0.61 9.68 -15.20
N LEU A 115 0.31 10.63 -15.04
CA LEU A 115 0.05 11.86 -14.27
C LEU A 115 -1.03 12.73 -14.91
N LYS A 116 -1.24 12.61 -16.23
CA LYS A 116 -2.34 13.30 -16.95
C LYS A 116 -3.72 12.98 -16.38
N THR A 117 -3.88 11.79 -15.80
CA THR A 117 -5.14 11.33 -15.20
C THR A 117 -5.53 12.18 -13.98
N ILE A 118 -4.56 12.76 -13.27
CA ILE A 118 -4.79 13.63 -12.10
C ILE A 118 -5.63 14.84 -12.50
N LYS A 119 -5.23 15.58 -13.55
CA LYS A 119 -5.96 16.75 -14.04
C LYS A 119 -7.38 16.40 -14.50
N ARG A 120 -7.58 15.21 -15.06
CA ARG A 120 -8.83 14.78 -15.70
C ARG A 120 -9.87 14.23 -14.73
N VAL A 121 -9.47 13.78 -13.55
CA VAL A 121 -10.37 13.29 -12.50
C VAL A 121 -10.44 14.33 -11.38
N PRO A 122 -11.50 15.16 -11.29
CA PRO A 122 -11.55 16.28 -10.34
C PRO A 122 -11.33 15.87 -8.88
N LYS A 123 -11.83 14.68 -8.50
CA LYS A 123 -11.65 14.13 -7.16
C LYS A 123 -10.20 13.74 -6.87
N LEU A 124 -9.47 13.23 -7.87
CA LEU A 124 -8.05 12.91 -7.74
C LEU A 124 -7.21 14.19 -7.72
N LYS A 125 -7.57 15.17 -8.56
CA LYS A 125 -6.96 16.51 -8.55
C LYS A 125 -7.10 17.18 -7.19
N ALA A 126 -8.29 17.17 -6.60
CA ALA A 126 -8.53 17.74 -5.27
C ALA A 126 -7.63 17.11 -4.20
N VAL A 127 -7.49 15.78 -4.20
CA VAL A 127 -6.57 15.09 -3.29
C VAL A 127 -5.11 15.49 -3.54
N PHE A 128 -4.68 15.55 -4.80
CA PHE A 128 -3.33 15.98 -5.16
C PHE A 128 -3.05 17.43 -4.75
N ASP A 129 -3.96 18.36 -5.02
CA ASP A 129 -3.84 19.76 -4.65
C ASP A 129 -3.76 19.92 -3.12
N CYS A 130 -4.55 19.16 -2.38
CA CYS A 130 -4.52 19.12 -0.92
C CYS A 130 -3.15 18.64 -0.40
N VAL A 131 -2.58 17.58 -0.98
CA VAL A 131 -1.23 17.09 -0.64
C VAL A 131 -0.16 18.14 -0.96
N VAL A 132 -0.21 18.77 -2.13
CA VAL A 132 0.79 19.80 -2.51
C VAL A 132 0.68 21.04 -1.62
N ASN A 133 -0.53 21.45 -1.25
CA ASN A 133 -0.73 22.59 -0.37
C ASN A 133 -0.32 22.29 1.07
N SER A 134 -0.58 21.08 1.60
CA SER A 134 -0.10 20.69 2.93
C SER A 134 1.42 20.57 2.97
N LEU A 135 2.06 20.14 1.88
CA LEU A 135 3.53 20.09 1.77
C LEU A 135 4.20 21.46 1.93
N LYS A 136 3.57 22.55 1.47
CA LYS A 136 4.14 23.91 1.63
C LYS A 136 4.37 24.27 3.10
N ASN A 137 3.45 23.86 3.98
CA ASN A 137 3.57 24.09 5.42
C ASN A 137 4.65 23.19 6.05
N VAL A 138 4.86 22.01 5.46
CA VAL A 138 5.82 21.01 5.94
C VAL A 138 7.27 21.36 5.60
N ILE A 139 7.53 22.07 4.49
CA ILE A 139 8.90 22.40 4.04
C ILE A 139 9.71 23.11 5.13
N ASN A 140 9.11 24.04 5.88
CA ASN A 140 9.81 24.78 6.94
C ASN A 140 10.35 23.86 8.04
N ILE A 141 9.57 22.86 8.43
CA ILE A 141 9.97 21.87 9.45
C ILE A 141 10.97 20.90 8.88
N LEU A 142 10.82 20.52 7.60
CA LEU A 142 11.77 19.66 6.91
C LEU A 142 13.17 20.27 6.91
N ILE A 143 13.29 21.60 6.75
CA ILE A 143 14.58 22.31 6.86
C ILE A 143 15.18 22.13 8.25
N VAL A 144 14.39 22.34 9.32
CA VAL A 144 14.85 22.13 10.70
C VAL A 144 15.28 20.68 10.92
N TYR A 145 14.48 19.72 10.45
CA TYR A 145 14.80 18.30 10.51
C TYR A 145 16.12 17.97 9.80
N ILE A 146 16.34 18.45 8.57
CA ILE A 146 17.59 18.23 7.82
C ILE A 146 18.79 18.87 8.54
N LEU A 147 18.62 20.04 9.15
CA LEU A 147 19.68 20.70 9.92
C LEU A 147 20.08 19.88 11.14
N PHE A 148 19.12 19.36 11.90
CA PHE A 148 19.41 18.47 13.03
C PHE A 148 20.04 17.15 12.55
N GLN A 149 19.54 16.57 11.45
CA GLN A 149 20.11 15.36 10.84
C GLN A 149 21.58 15.59 10.46
N PHE A 150 21.90 16.76 9.90
CA PHE A 150 23.25 17.17 9.54
C PHE A 150 24.17 17.27 10.77
N ILE A 151 23.71 17.84 11.89
CA ILE A 151 24.50 17.89 13.14
C ILE A 151 24.88 16.47 13.60
N PHE A 152 23.91 15.55 13.63
CA PHE A 152 24.18 14.15 14.00
C PHE A 152 25.07 13.44 12.99
N ALA A 153 24.94 13.74 11.70
CA ALA A 153 25.81 13.21 10.66
C ALA A 153 27.27 13.66 10.86
N VAL A 154 27.49 14.95 11.18
CA VAL A 154 28.83 15.46 11.50
C VAL A 154 29.41 14.75 12.74
N ILE A 155 28.62 14.60 13.80
CA ILE A 155 29.05 13.84 15.00
C ILE A 155 29.41 12.40 14.63
N ALA A 156 28.59 11.73 13.81
CA ALA A 156 28.83 10.35 13.40
C ALA A 156 30.11 10.21 12.56
N VAL A 157 30.39 11.15 11.65
CA VAL A 157 31.66 11.19 10.91
C VAL A 157 32.83 11.32 11.90
N GLN A 158 32.76 12.22 12.87
CA GLN A 158 33.84 12.37 13.87
C GLN A 158 34.04 11.11 14.73
N LEU A 159 32.99 10.33 14.99
CA LEU A 159 33.09 9.11 15.78
C LEU A 159 33.57 7.90 14.98
N PHE A 160 33.15 7.77 13.71
CA PHE A 160 33.20 6.51 12.96
C PHE A 160 33.94 6.56 11.61
N ASN A 161 34.44 7.73 11.20
CA ASN A 161 35.19 7.88 9.94
C ASN A 161 36.37 6.89 9.87
N GLY A 162 36.49 6.15 8.78
CA GLY A 162 37.60 5.22 8.53
C GLY A 162 37.53 3.90 9.30
N LYS A 163 36.46 3.65 10.07
CA LYS A 163 36.35 2.46 10.94
C LYS A 163 35.37 1.40 10.45
N PHE A 164 34.74 1.63 9.29
CA PHE A 164 33.69 0.78 8.72
C PHE A 164 34.20 -0.15 7.61
N PHE A 165 35.51 -0.39 7.56
CA PHE A 165 36.11 -1.37 6.68
C PHE A 165 36.10 -2.76 7.30
N PHE A 166 35.99 -3.78 6.46
CA PHE A 166 36.12 -5.17 6.89
C PHE A 166 36.78 -6.02 5.80
N CYS A 167 37.48 -7.07 6.23
CA CYS A 167 37.92 -8.14 5.36
C CYS A 167 36.81 -9.18 5.21
N THR A 168 36.69 -9.83 4.05
CA THR A 168 35.77 -10.97 3.88
C THR A 168 36.11 -12.17 4.75
N ASP A 169 37.37 -12.28 5.20
CA ASP A 169 37.82 -13.24 6.21
C ASP A 169 37.87 -12.57 7.58
N GLU A 170 37.04 -13.04 8.52
CA GLU A 170 36.93 -12.51 9.89
C GLU A 170 38.23 -12.63 10.70
N SER A 171 39.16 -13.48 10.26
CA SER A 171 40.45 -13.69 10.93
C SER A 171 41.45 -12.55 10.67
N LYS A 172 41.21 -11.70 9.67
CA LYS A 172 42.13 -10.65 9.21
C LYS A 172 41.59 -9.26 9.52
N PHE A 173 42.41 -8.46 10.20
CA PHE A 173 42.00 -7.17 10.75
C PHE A 173 42.62 -5.96 10.03
N THR A 174 43.54 -6.14 9.09
CA THR A 174 44.20 -5.03 8.39
C THR A 174 44.15 -5.24 6.88
N GLU A 175 44.20 -4.15 6.12
CA GLU A 175 44.19 -4.21 4.65
C GLU A 175 45.36 -5.05 4.11
N SER A 176 46.57 -4.87 4.66
CA SER A 176 47.79 -5.56 4.24
C SER A 176 47.74 -7.08 4.47
N GLU A 177 46.97 -7.55 5.45
CA GLU A 177 46.76 -8.97 5.70
C GLU A 177 45.58 -9.57 4.91
N CYS A 178 44.70 -8.72 4.38
CA CYS A 178 43.49 -9.12 3.66
C CYS A 178 43.79 -9.41 2.18
N HIS A 179 44.75 -10.31 1.94
CA HIS A 179 45.15 -10.76 0.61
C HIS A 179 45.16 -12.31 0.52
N GLY A 180 45.12 -12.81 -0.72
CA GLY A 180 45.07 -14.25 -1.01
C GLY A 180 43.65 -14.82 -0.98
N GLU A 181 43.54 -16.11 -0.70
CA GLU A 181 42.28 -16.86 -0.65
C GLU A 181 42.01 -17.39 0.75
N PHE A 182 40.74 -17.58 1.08
CA PHE A 182 40.28 -18.21 2.31
C PHE A 182 39.17 -19.22 2.00
N PHE A 183 38.94 -20.14 2.92
CA PHE A 183 37.97 -21.22 2.76
C PHE A 183 36.65 -20.86 3.41
N VAL A 184 35.57 -20.87 2.63
CA VAL A 184 34.19 -20.72 3.10
C VAL A 184 33.57 -22.10 3.28
N PHE A 185 33.03 -22.35 4.47
CA PHE A 185 32.34 -23.59 4.81
C PHE A 185 30.83 -23.38 4.78
N GLU A 186 30.17 -23.91 3.75
CA GLU A 186 28.71 -23.86 3.62
C GLU A 186 28.10 -25.07 4.37
N PRO A 187 26.96 -24.92 5.10
CA PRO A 187 26.37 -26.02 5.86
C PRO A 187 25.98 -27.24 5.01
N ASP A 188 25.62 -27.01 3.75
CA ASP A 188 25.08 -28.02 2.83
C ASP A 188 26.15 -28.67 1.95
N ASN A 189 27.41 -28.20 2.02
CA ASN A 189 28.50 -28.72 1.20
C ASN A 189 29.67 -29.17 2.10
N PRO A 190 30.04 -30.46 2.07
CA PRO A 190 31.15 -30.96 2.88
C PRO A 190 32.53 -30.48 2.40
N LEU A 191 32.63 -29.92 1.19
CA LEU A 191 33.87 -29.39 0.64
C LEU A 191 33.90 -27.86 0.77
N PRO A 192 34.98 -27.27 1.33
CA PRO A 192 35.10 -25.82 1.41
C PRO A 192 35.29 -25.20 0.02
N ARG A 193 34.64 -24.06 -0.21
CA ARG A 193 34.89 -23.25 -1.41
C ARG A 193 36.02 -22.25 -1.11
N ALA A 194 37.02 -22.20 -1.97
CA ALA A 194 38.03 -21.14 -1.91
C ALA A 194 37.45 -19.84 -2.48
N GLU A 195 37.50 -18.76 -1.70
CA GLU A 195 37.11 -17.42 -2.12
C GLU A 195 38.26 -16.43 -1.90
N LYS A 196 38.33 -15.40 -2.74
CA LYS A 196 39.36 -14.36 -2.63
C LYS A 196 39.05 -13.41 -1.49
N ARG A 197 40.06 -13.11 -0.67
CA ARG A 197 39.96 -12.07 0.36
C ARG A 197 39.82 -10.68 -0.28
N MET A 198 38.86 -9.90 0.20
CA MET A 198 38.65 -8.52 -0.25
C MET A 198 38.47 -7.58 0.94
N TRP A 199 39.24 -6.50 0.97
CA TRP A 199 39.05 -5.38 1.89
C TRP A 199 38.02 -4.44 1.30
N LYS A 200 36.88 -4.26 1.97
CA LYS A 200 35.80 -3.42 1.46
C LYS A 200 35.09 -2.66 2.58
N PRO A 201 34.59 -1.43 2.31
CA PRO A 201 33.74 -0.73 3.24
C PRO A 201 32.38 -1.43 3.37
N ARG A 202 31.72 -1.24 4.52
CA ARG A 202 30.30 -1.60 4.69
C ARG A 202 29.44 -0.71 3.78
N CYS A 203 28.31 -1.23 3.29
CA CYS A 203 27.39 -0.49 2.42
C CYS A 203 26.85 0.79 3.09
N PHE A 204 26.64 0.75 4.40
CA PHE A 204 26.31 1.89 5.23
C PHE A 204 27.51 2.22 6.10
N HIS A 205 28.05 3.43 5.95
CA HIS A 205 29.28 3.88 6.58
C HIS A 205 29.24 5.40 6.85
N TYR A 206 30.25 5.90 7.54
CA TYR A 206 30.29 7.27 8.09
C TYR A 206 31.52 8.07 7.62
N ASP A 207 32.11 7.74 6.48
CA ASP A 207 33.38 8.37 6.05
C ASP A 207 33.20 9.80 5.53
N ASN A 208 31.99 10.14 5.07
CA ASN A 208 31.65 11.49 4.66
C ASN A 208 30.23 11.84 5.10
N VAL A 209 29.94 13.15 5.16
CA VAL A 209 28.66 13.64 5.71
C VAL A 209 27.46 13.15 4.90
N ALA A 210 27.57 13.04 3.57
CA ALA A 210 26.47 12.56 2.74
C ALA A 210 26.17 11.06 3.00
N ALA A 211 27.19 10.21 3.07
CA ALA A 211 27.07 8.80 3.42
C ALA A 211 26.56 8.62 4.86
N ALA A 212 27.01 9.45 5.80
CA ALA A 212 26.52 9.48 7.18
C ALA A 212 25.03 9.87 7.23
N MET A 213 24.61 10.89 6.48
CA MET A 213 23.19 11.28 6.39
C MET A 213 22.33 10.15 5.80
N LEU A 214 22.80 9.46 4.77
CA LEU A 214 22.13 8.29 4.20
C LEU A 214 22.02 7.13 5.21
N THR A 215 23.11 6.84 5.92
CA THR A 215 23.14 5.79 6.93
C THR A 215 22.20 6.12 8.10
N LEU A 216 22.21 7.37 8.59
CA LEU A 216 21.29 7.83 9.63
C LEU A 216 19.83 7.83 9.16
N PHE A 217 19.59 8.14 7.88
CA PHE A 217 18.25 8.02 7.30
C PHE A 217 17.76 6.57 7.34
N ALA A 218 18.59 5.59 6.93
CA ALA A 218 18.24 4.18 7.05
C ALA A 218 17.96 3.77 8.50
N VAL A 219 18.82 4.17 9.44
CA VAL A 219 18.65 3.93 10.88
C VAL A 219 17.31 4.49 11.40
N GLN A 220 16.96 5.72 11.01
CA GLN A 220 15.72 6.36 11.43
C GLN A 220 14.48 5.63 10.90
N THR A 221 14.52 5.09 9.68
CA THR A 221 13.39 4.33 9.12
C THR A 221 13.14 3.00 9.85
N GLY A 222 14.08 2.57 10.70
CA GLY A 222 14.00 1.29 11.39
C GLY A 222 14.44 0.10 10.53
N GLU A 223 14.98 0.35 9.33
CA GLU A 223 15.47 -0.67 8.41
C GLU A 223 16.97 -0.86 8.53
N GLY A 224 17.42 -2.10 8.75
CA GLY A 224 18.86 -2.44 8.83
C GLY A 224 19.63 -1.81 10.00
N TRP A 225 18.98 -1.03 10.87
CA TRP A 225 19.61 -0.33 11.99
C TRP A 225 20.35 -1.24 12.99
N PRO A 226 19.90 -2.48 13.32
CA PRO A 226 20.65 -3.33 14.25
C PRO A 226 22.01 -3.72 13.66
N GLN A 227 22.10 -3.90 12.34
CA GLN A 227 23.36 -4.20 11.67
C GLN A 227 24.32 -2.99 11.71
N VAL A 228 23.82 -1.78 11.46
CA VAL A 228 24.62 -0.55 11.54
C VAL A 228 25.10 -0.32 12.98
N LEU A 229 24.23 -0.52 13.97
CA LEU A 229 24.59 -0.47 15.39
C LEU A 229 25.68 -1.49 15.74
N GLN A 230 25.51 -2.76 15.35
CA GLN A 230 26.49 -3.81 15.60
C GLN A 230 27.84 -3.49 14.94
N ASN A 231 27.84 -3.03 13.69
CA ASN A 231 29.04 -2.58 13.00
C ASN A 231 29.72 -1.43 13.74
N SER A 232 28.94 -0.50 14.31
CA SER A 232 29.45 0.64 15.09
C SER A 232 30.04 0.21 16.43
N MET A 233 29.42 -0.76 17.10
CA MET A 233 29.93 -1.34 18.35
C MET A 233 31.19 -2.18 18.12
N ALA A 234 31.31 -2.77 16.92
CA ALA A 234 32.47 -3.53 16.51
C ALA A 234 33.59 -2.67 15.90
N ALA A 235 33.35 -1.38 15.66
CA ALA A 235 34.31 -0.47 15.06
C ALA A 235 35.50 -0.25 15.99
N THR A 236 36.72 -0.43 15.48
CA THR A 236 37.95 -0.37 16.26
C THR A 236 38.66 0.97 16.08
N TYR A 237 39.74 0.99 15.29
CA TYR A 237 40.55 2.15 14.94
C TYR A 237 40.44 2.41 13.44
N GLU A 238 41.00 3.54 13.00
CA GLU A 238 41.06 3.88 11.57
C GLU A 238 41.83 2.78 10.82
N ASP A 239 41.30 2.40 9.66
CA ASP A 239 41.84 1.37 8.75
C ASP A 239 42.03 -0.03 9.36
N MET A 240 41.34 -0.30 10.47
CA MET A 240 41.31 -1.61 11.11
C MET A 240 39.93 -2.27 11.05
N GLY A 241 39.94 -3.59 11.00
CA GLY A 241 38.76 -4.43 10.88
C GLY A 241 37.96 -4.47 12.19
N PRO A 242 36.72 -4.94 12.12
CA PRO A 242 35.83 -4.94 13.27
C PRO A 242 36.22 -6.00 14.29
N ILE A 243 36.12 -5.68 15.58
CA ILE A 243 36.24 -6.63 16.70
C ILE A 243 34.92 -6.61 17.45
N GLN A 244 34.26 -7.76 17.56
CA GLN A 244 32.93 -7.83 18.16
C GLN A 244 32.95 -7.38 19.63
N ASN A 245 31.98 -6.54 20.00
CA ASN A 245 31.81 -5.97 21.34
C ASN A 245 33.00 -5.09 21.82
N PHE A 246 33.80 -4.53 20.92
CA PHE A 246 34.93 -3.67 21.31
C PHE A 246 34.48 -2.37 21.98
N ARG A 247 33.49 -1.67 21.43
CA ARG A 247 32.97 -0.39 21.94
C ARG A 247 31.46 -0.38 22.08
N ILE A 248 30.97 -1.09 23.09
CA ILE A 248 29.53 -1.17 23.38
C ILE A 248 28.96 0.22 23.70
N GLU A 249 29.76 1.13 24.27
CA GLU A 249 29.36 2.50 24.61
C GLU A 249 28.83 3.32 23.42
N MET A 250 29.24 2.97 22.19
CA MET A 250 28.77 3.63 20.97
C MET A 250 27.27 3.40 20.73
N SER A 251 26.63 2.44 21.41
CA SER A 251 25.17 2.25 21.35
C SER A 251 24.40 3.46 21.87
N ILE A 252 24.99 4.26 22.77
CA ILE A 252 24.36 5.47 23.34
C ILE A 252 24.04 6.48 22.24
N PHE A 253 24.92 6.63 21.25
CA PHE A 253 24.70 7.51 20.09
C PHE A 253 23.37 7.18 19.40
N TYR A 254 23.11 5.90 19.15
CA TYR A 254 21.89 5.44 18.51
C TYR A 254 20.67 5.61 19.40
N ILE A 255 20.77 5.31 20.71
CA ILE A 255 19.65 5.52 21.65
C ILE A 255 19.22 6.99 21.65
N VAL A 256 20.18 7.91 21.75
CA VAL A 256 19.91 9.36 21.70
C VAL A 256 19.30 9.75 20.34
N TYR A 257 19.86 9.25 19.24
CA TYR A 257 19.35 9.49 17.90
C TYR A 257 17.88 9.00 17.74
N PHE A 258 17.54 7.82 18.26
CA PHE A 258 16.19 7.26 18.21
C PHE A 258 15.17 8.09 19.02
N VAL A 259 15.59 8.64 20.17
CA VAL A 259 14.74 9.54 20.98
C VAL A 259 14.49 10.86 20.24
N VAL A 260 15.50 11.42 19.58
CA VAL A 260 15.36 12.69 18.87
C VAL A 260 14.53 12.53 17.60
N PHE A 261 14.83 11.55 16.75
CA PHE A 261 14.25 11.50 15.40
C PHE A 261 12.94 10.69 15.34
N PRO A 262 12.95 9.35 15.45
CA PRO A 262 11.74 8.54 15.52
C PRO A 262 10.73 8.95 16.58
N PHE A 263 11.15 9.36 17.77
CA PHE A 263 10.21 9.72 18.83
C PHE A 263 9.77 11.19 18.77
N PHE A 264 10.70 12.16 18.78
CA PHE A 264 10.30 13.57 18.82
C PHE A 264 9.92 14.14 17.44
N PHE A 265 10.80 14.05 16.43
CA PHE A 265 10.52 14.64 15.11
C PHE A 265 9.33 14.00 14.37
N VAL A 266 9.19 12.66 14.39
CA VAL A 266 8.03 12.01 13.72
C VAL A 266 6.72 12.42 14.39
N ASN A 267 6.67 12.49 15.74
CA ASN A 267 5.46 12.91 16.44
C ASN A 267 5.11 14.38 16.19
N ILE A 268 6.10 15.28 16.15
CA ILE A 268 5.88 16.68 15.76
C ILE A 268 5.34 16.78 14.34
N PHE A 269 5.94 16.02 13.42
CA PHE A 269 5.53 16.01 12.03
C PHE A 269 4.07 15.54 11.86
N VAL A 270 3.70 14.43 12.53
CA VAL A 270 2.33 13.91 12.53
C VAL A 270 1.37 14.93 13.15
N ALA A 271 1.71 15.53 14.28
CA ALA A 271 0.88 16.53 14.95
C ALA A 271 0.62 17.75 14.06
N LEU A 272 1.65 18.28 13.39
CA LEU A 272 1.49 19.42 12.50
C LEU A 272 0.66 19.09 11.25
N ILE A 273 0.85 17.90 10.67
CA ILE A 273 -0.01 17.45 9.58
C ILE A 273 -1.47 17.41 10.04
N ILE A 274 -1.76 16.84 11.22
CA ILE A 274 -3.12 16.80 11.76
C ILE A 274 -3.69 18.22 11.94
N ILE A 275 -2.93 19.15 12.53
CA ILE A 275 -3.38 20.54 12.74
C ILE A 275 -3.65 21.23 11.40
N THR A 276 -2.74 21.12 10.43
CA THR A 276 -2.92 21.74 9.11
C THR A 276 -4.12 21.15 8.34
N PHE A 277 -4.37 19.84 8.44
CA PHE A 277 -5.58 19.23 7.88
C PHE A 277 -6.86 19.66 8.60
N GLN A 278 -6.81 19.86 9.93
CA GLN A 278 -7.94 20.39 10.70
C GLN A 278 -8.24 21.83 10.30
N GLU A 279 -7.24 22.71 10.24
CA GLU A 279 -7.38 24.10 9.81
C GLU A 279 -7.95 24.21 8.38
N GLN A 280 -7.45 23.41 7.44
CA GLN A 280 -8.01 23.37 6.08
C GLN A 280 -9.46 22.89 6.07
N GLY A 281 -9.80 21.85 6.83
CA GLY A 281 -11.17 21.33 6.93
C GLY A 281 -12.14 22.32 7.58
N GLU A 282 -11.67 23.14 8.52
CA GLU A 282 -12.47 24.21 9.14
C GLU A 282 -12.65 25.41 8.21
N ALA A 283 -11.59 25.81 7.48
CA ALA A 283 -11.66 26.90 6.51
C ALA A 283 -12.65 26.60 5.37
N GLU A 284 -12.71 25.36 4.88
CA GLU A 284 -13.72 24.94 3.88
C GLU A 284 -15.16 24.96 4.44
N LEU A 285 -15.34 24.78 5.75
CA LEU A 285 -16.65 24.82 6.40
C LEU A 285 -17.12 26.25 6.71
N GLN A 286 -16.18 27.20 6.85
CA GLN A 286 -16.46 28.62 7.13
C GLN A 286 -17.03 29.40 5.94
N ASP A 287 -17.07 28.82 4.73
CA ASP A 287 -17.62 29.48 3.53
C ASP A 287 -19.17 29.61 3.55
N GLY A 288 -19.83 29.30 4.69
CA GLY A 288 -21.26 29.50 4.90
C GLY A 288 -21.61 30.08 6.27
N GLU A 289 -22.73 30.79 6.36
CA GLU A 289 -23.26 31.41 7.59
C GLU A 289 -23.75 30.39 8.66
N ILE A 290 -23.65 29.08 8.38
CA ILE A 290 -24.29 28.01 9.16
C ILE A 290 -23.23 27.24 9.96
N ASP A 291 -23.42 27.13 11.27
CA ASP A 291 -22.54 26.35 12.16
C ASP A 291 -22.53 24.86 11.79
N LYS A 292 -21.41 24.18 12.06
CA LYS A 292 -21.23 22.74 11.78
C LYS A 292 -22.32 21.88 12.42
N ASN A 293 -22.74 22.20 13.64
CA ASN A 293 -23.79 21.45 14.33
C ASN A 293 -25.16 21.69 13.69
N GLN A 294 -25.44 22.93 13.28
CA GLN A 294 -26.67 23.28 12.58
C GLN A 294 -26.78 22.55 11.24
N LYS A 295 -25.71 22.54 10.44
CA LYS A 295 -25.63 21.79 9.19
C LYS A 295 -25.89 20.31 9.40
N SER A 296 -25.27 19.69 10.42
CA SER A 296 -25.50 18.27 10.74
C SER A 296 -26.95 17.97 11.11
N CYS A 297 -27.63 18.87 11.84
CA CYS A 297 -29.04 18.71 12.19
C CYS A 297 -29.96 18.85 10.97
N ILE A 298 -29.67 19.80 10.08
CA ILE A 298 -30.41 20.00 8.82
C ILE A 298 -30.26 18.77 7.93
N ASP A 299 -29.03 18.30 7.71
CA ASP A 299 -28.75 17.11 6.90
C ASP A 299 -29.43 15.86 7.46
N PHE A 300 -29.45 15.70 8.79
CA PHE A 300 -30.19 14.61 9.43
C PHE A 300 -31.69 14.72 9.18
N THR A 301 -32.26 15.91 9.35
CA THR A 301 -33.71 16.14 9.19
C THR A 301 -34.17 15.90 7.75
N ILE A 302 -33.38 16.33 6.76
CA ILE A 302 -33.66 16.13 5.34
C ILE A 302 -33.41 14.67 4.92
N GLY A 303 -32.37 14.04 5.45
CA GLY A 303 -31.94 12.68 5.07
C GLY A 303 -32.63 11.55 5.83
N ALA A 304 -33.30 11.82 6.94
CA ALA A 304 -33.92 10.82 7.79
C ALA A 304 -35.03 10.07 7.04
N ARG A 305 -34.91 8.73 7.00
CA ARG A 305 -35.95 7.84 6.50
C ARG A 305 -36.47 6.97 7.65
N PRO A 306 -37.77 6.63 7.67
CA PRO A 306 -38.33 5.80 8.72
C PRO A 306 -37.68 4.42 8.73
N LEU A 307 -37.40 3.90 9.93
CA LEU A 307 -36.87 2.55 10.10
C LEU A 307 -37.98 1.52 9.80
N GLU A 308 -37.88 0.84 8.66
CA GLU A 308 -38.82 -0.22 8.31
C GLU A 308 -38.52 -1.51 9.09
N ARG A 309 -39.35 -1.84 10.09
CA ARG A 309 -39.33 -3.15 10.75
C ARG A 309 -40.48 -4.02 10.21
N TYR A 310 -40.16 -5.21 9.70
CA TYR A 310 -41.18 -6.14 9.22
C TYR A 310 -41.96 -6.76 10.38
N MET A 311 -43.30 -6.68 10.30
CA MET A 311 -44.23 -7.36 11.19
C MET A 311 -45.22 -8.21 10.35
N PRO A 312 -45.45 -9.49 10.67
CA PRO A 312 -46.46 -10.30 9.99
C PRO A 312 -47.89 -9.78 10.26
N ASN A 313 -48.70 -9.63 9.20
CA ASN A 313 -50.07 -9.07 9.30
C ASN A 313 -51.04 -9.96 10.11
N LYS A 314 -50.90 -11.30 10.05
CA LYS A 314 -51.84 -12.25 10.69
C LYS A 314 -51.28 -12.76 12.03
N ARG A 315 -51.79 -12.21 13.15
CA ARG A 315 -51.35 -12.57 14.52
C ARG A 315 -51.60 -14.04 14.91
N ASN A 316 -52.64 -14.68 14.38
CA ASN A 316 -52.94 -16.10 14.68
C ASN A 316 -52.19 -17.10 13.78
N SER A 317 -51.36 -16.62 12.84
CA SER A 317 -50.60 -17.50 11.95
C SER A 317 -49.39 -18.14 12.65
N PHE A 318 -49.06 -19.37 12.26
CA PHE A 318 -47.81 -20.03 12.64
C PHE A 318 -46.58 -19.15 12.35
N LYS A 319 -46.61 -18.37 11.26
CA LYS A 319 -45.57 -17.41 10.90
C LYS A 319 -45.34 -16.35 12.00
N TYR A 320 -46.40 -15.85 12.62
CA TYR A 320 -46.30 -14.85 13.69
C TYR A 320 -45.72 -15.45 14.97
N LYS A 321 -46.05 -16.72 15.28
CA LYS A 321 -45.42 -17.45 16.41
C LYS A 321 -43.91 -17.61 16.21
N ILE A 322 -43.48 -18.04 15.03
CA ILE A 322 -42.04 -18.15 14.69
C ILE A 322 -41.38 -16.78 14.75
N TRP A 323 -41.98 -15.75 14.13
CA TRP A 323 -41.45 -14.39 14.16
C TRP A 323 -41.27 -13.85 15.57
N ARG A 324 -42.24 -14.11 16.47
CA ARG A 324 -42.15 -13.70 17.88
C ARG A 324 -40.97 -14.37 18.59
N ILE A 325 -40.66 -15.63 18.29
CA ILE A 325 -39.50 -16.34 18.85
C ILE A 325 -38.20 -15.76 18.29
N VAL A 326 -38.09 -15.63 16.96
CA VAL A 326 -36.87 -15.17 16.29
C VAL A 326 -36.48 -13.74 16.68
N VAL A 327 -37.45 -12.86 16.91
CA VAL A 327 -37.23 -11.47 17.32
C VAL A 327 -37.06 -11.33 18.85
N SER A 328 -37.23 -12.41 19.61
CA SER A 328 -37.12 -12.36 21.08
C SER A 328 -35.65 -12.19 21.52
N THR A 329 -35.44 -11.39 22.56
CA THR A 329 -34.10 -11.18 23.12
C THR A 329 -33.45 -12.48 23.63
N PRO A 330 -34.15 -13.46 24.24
CA PRO A 330 -33.51 -14.72 24.66
C PRO A 330 -32.98 -15.53 23.47
N PHE A 331 -33.68 -15.52 22.32
CA PHE A 331 -33.20 -16.20 21.12
C PHE A 331 -31.90 -15.57 20.60
N GLU A 332 -31.81 -14.24 20.60
CA GLU A 332 -30.57 -13.54 20.22
C GLU A 332 -29.39 -13.87 21.16
N TYR A 333 -29.62 -13.88 22.49
CA TYR A 333 -28.60 -14.29 23.47
C TYR A 333 -28.18 -15.76 23.31
N PHE A 334 -29.12 -16.65 22.98
CA PHE A 334 -28.83 -18.06 22.72
C PHE A 334 -27.90 -18.23 21.52
N ILE A 335 -28.20 -17.58 20.39
CA ILE A 335 -27.35 -17.62 19.19
C ILE A 335 -25.96 -17.03 19.50
N MET A 336 -25.89 -15.97 20.31
CA MET A 336 -24.59 -15.42 20.73
C MET A 336 -23.76 -16.44 21.49
N MET A 337 -24.35 -17.12 22.48
CA MET A 337 -23.64 -18.13 23.25
C MET A 337 -23.13 -19.25 22.34
N LEU A 338 -23.92 -19.67 21.35
CA LEU A 338 -23.46 -20.64 20.34
C LEU A 338 -22.25 -20.15 19.54
N ILE A 339 -22.21 -18.87 19.16
CA ILE A 339 -21.05 -18.27 18.47
C ILE A 339 -19.82 -18.27 19.37
N VAL A 340 -19.97 -17.89 20.64
CA VAL A 340 -18.86 -17.90 21.61
C VAL A 340 -18.31 -19.31 21.80
N PHE A 341 -19.18 -20.30 22.03
CA PHE A 341 -18.74 -21.70 22.16
C PHE A 341 -18.10 -22.24 20.88
N ASN A 342 -18.65 -21.91 19.71
CA ASN A 342 -18.03 -22.31 18.44
C ASN A 342 -16.65 -21.69 18.26
N THR A 343 -16.47 -20.44 18.70
CA THR A 343 -15.17 -19.75 18.67
C THR A 343 -14.15 -20.41 19.60
N LEU A 344 -14.55 -20.76 20.82
CA LEU A 344 -13.70 -21.51 21.75
C LEU A 344 -13.26 -22.84 21.16
N LEU A 345 -14.15 -23.57 20.48
CA LEU A 345 -13.77 -24.80 19.78
C LEU A 345 -12.76 -24.57 18.66
N LEU A 346 -12.87 -23.48 17.91
CA LEU A 346 -11.87 -23.14 16.89
C LEU A 346 -10.49 -22.85 17.51
N MET A 347 -10.45 -22.26 18.70
CA MET A 347 -9.20 -22.00 19.44
C MET A 347 -8.55 -23.25 20.02
N MET A 348 -9.32 -24.32 20.28
CA MET A 348 -8.82 -25.58 20.86
C MET A 348 -7.96 -26.43 19.90
N LYS A 349 -7.91 -26.10 18.61
CA LYS A 349 -7.14 -26.85 17.61
C LYS A 349 -5.63 -26.60 17.76
N TYR A 350 -4.82 -27.66 17.80
CA TYR A 350 -3.35 -27.56 17.91
C TYR A 350 -2.60 -28.50 16.94
N HIS A 351 -1.30 -28.25 16.77
CA HIS A 351 -0.44 -29.02 15.86
C HIS A 351 -0.14 -30.43 16.42
N LYS A 352 -0.15 -31.46 15.56
CA LYS A 352 -0.01 -32.89 15.94
C LYS A 352 -1.07 -33.40 16.93
N GLN A 353 -2.28 -32.85 16.89
CA GLN A 353 -3.39 -33.37 17.68
C GLN A 353 -3.78 -34.81 17.30
N GLY A 354 -4.15 -35.61 18.30
CA GLY A 354 -4.57 -37.01 18.10
C GLY A 354 -5.74 -37.14 17.12
N SER A 355 -5.80 -38.26 16.39
CA SER A 355 -6.81 -38.51 15.37
C SER A 355 -8.24 -38.50 15.95
N VAL A 356 -8.41 -39.06 17.16
CA VAL A 356 -9.68 -39.06 17.89
C VAL A 356 -10.10 -37.63 18.25
N TYR A 357 -9.20 -36.84 18.82
CA TYR A 357 -9.46 -35.44 19.17
C TYR A 357 -9.86 -34.60 17.95
N LYS A 358 -9.14 -34.77 16.83
CA LYS A 358 -9.47 -34.12 15.55
C LYS A 358 -10.88 -34.49 15.07
N LYS A 359 -11.25 -35.77 15.14
CA LYS A 359 -12.59 -36.24 14.76
C LYS A 359 -13.66 -35.66 15.68
N THR A 360 -13.47 -35.68 17.00
CA THR A 360 -14.40 -35.06 17.97
C THR A 360 -14.63 -33.58 17.68
N LEU A 361 -13.55 -32.83 17.45
CA LEU A 361 -13.66 -31.40 17.15
C LEU A 361 -14.40 -31.13 15.83
N ASN A 362 -14.22 -32.00 14.83
CA ASN A 362 -14.96 -31.92 13.58
C ASN A 362 -16.46 -32.20 13.77
N TYR A 363 -16.84 -33.24 14.54
CA TYR A 363 -18.24 -33.53 14.84
C TYR A 363 -18.92 -32.39 15.61
N MET A 364 -18.24 -31.80 16.60
CA MET A 364 -18.78 -30.64 17.31
C MET A 364 -18.99 -29.45 16.36
N ASN A 365 -18.02 -29.16 15.49
CA ASN A 365 -18.16 -28.10 14.48
C ASN A 365 -19.31 -28.36 13.50
N MET A 366 -19.56 -29.61 13.13
CA MET A 366 -20.73 -30.01 12.34
C MET A 366 -22.04 -29.73 13.10
N GLY A 367 -22.07 -30.05 14.39
CA GLY A 367 -23.19 -29.72 15.29
C GLY A 367 -23.51 -28.22 15.33
N PHE A 368 -22.50 -27.36 15.51
CA PHE A 368 -22.69 -25.90 15.45
C PHE A 368 -23.19 -25.42 14.08
N THR A 369 -22.67 -25.99 13.00
CA THR A 369 -23.15 -25.69 11.64
C THR A 369 -24.63 -26.03 11.48
N GLY A 370 -25.06 -27.19 12.00
CA GLY A 370 -26.47 -27.57 12.04
C GLY A 370 -27.32 -26.56 12.80
N MET A 371 -26.90 -26.15 14.01
CA MET A 371 -27.63 -25.16 14.81
C MET A 371 -27.78 -23.80 14.11
N PHE A 372 -26.72 -23.30 13.47
CA PHE A 372 -26.79 -22.06 12.68
C PHE A 372 -27.63 -22.19 11.40
N THR A 373 -27.69 -23.40 10.83
CA THR A 373 -28.58 -23.68 9.70
C THR A 373 -30.04 -23.61 10.13
N VAL A 374 -30.38 -24.17 11.30
CA VAL A 374 -31.72 -24.07 11.90
C VAL A 374 -32.08 -22.61 12.19
N GLU A 375 -31.18 -21.84 12.79
CA GLU A 375 -31.35 -20.40 13.00
C GLU A 375 -31.71 -19.69 11.67
N CYS A 376 -30.95 -19.95 10.61
CA CYS A 376 -31.16 -19.34 9.31
C CYS A 376 -32.52 -19.70 8.71
N ILE A 377 -32.93 -20.96 8.80
CA ILE A 377 -34.24 -21.44 8.32
C ILE A 377 -35.38 -20.77 9.11
N LEU A 378 -35.26 -20.69 10.44
CA LEU A 378 -36.23 -20.00 11.30
C LEU A 378 -36.38 -18.52 10.92
N LYS A 379 -35.25 -17.83 10.67
CA LYS A 379 -35.26 -16.42 10.21
C LYS A 379 -35.92 -16.25 8.84
N ILE A 380 -35.65 -17.14 7.87
CA ILE A 380 -36.29 -17.11 6.55
C ILE A 380 -37.80 -17.33 6.66
N MET A 381 -38.25 -18.28 7.50
CA MET A 381 -39.68 -18.50 7.75
C MET A 381 -40.35 -17.31 8.46
N ALA A 382 -39.67 -16.68 9.42
CA ALA A 382 -40.17 -15.52 10.16
C ALA A 382 -40.36 -14.28 9.27
N PHE A 383 -39.31 -13.87 8.55
CA PHE A 383 -39.30 -12.62 7.78
C PHE A 383 -39.85 -12.80 6.35
N GLY A 384 -39.78 -14.02 5.81
CA GLY A 384 -39.97 -14.30 4.39
C GLY A 384 -38.74 -13.93 3.56
N VAL A 385 -38.58 -14.57 2.40
CA VAL A 385 -37.38 -14.45 1.54
C VAL A 385 -37.03 -13.00 1.21
N ARG A 386 -38.02 -12.19 0.79
CA ARG A 386 -37.78 -10.81 0.35
C ARG A 386 -37.28 -9.89 1.47
N ASN A 387 -37.83 -10.01 2.68
CA ASN A 387 -37.42 -9.17 3.81
C ASN A 387 -36.14 -9.68 4.47
N PHE A 388 -35.90 -10.99 4.43
CA PHE A 388 -34.68 -11.60 4.92
C PHE A 388 -33.45 -11.06 4.18
N PHE A 389 -33.46 -11.06 2.83
CA PHE A 389 -32.34 -10.55 2.03
C PHE A 389 -32.24 -9.02 1.96
N LYS A 390 -33.22 -8.28 2.49
CA LYS A 390 -33.16 -6.81 2.59
C LYS A 390 -32.20 -6.33 3.69
N ASP A 391 -32.04 -7.11 4.76
CA ASP A 391 -31.10 -6.82 5.86
C ASP A 391 -29.69 -7.37 5.50
N PRO A 392 -28.67 -6.51 5.33
CA PRO A 392 -27.31 -6.96 5.01
C PRO A 392 -26.74 -7.98 5.99
N TRP A 393 -27.11 -7.89 7.28
CA TRP A 393 -26.63 -8.82 8.29
C TRP A 393 -27.23 -10.22 8.13
N ASN A 394 -28.50 -10.31 7.76
CA ASN A 394 -29.14 -11.59 7.49
C ASN A 394 -28.60 -12.22 6.19
N THR A 395 -28.32 -11.40 5.17
CA THR A 395 -27.64 -11.86 3.95
C THR A 395 -26.24 -12.39 4.24
N PHE A 396 -25.45 -11.70 5.08
CA PHE A 396 -24.16 -12.18 5.54
C PHE A 396 -24.28 -13.50 6.32
N ASP A 397 -25.22 -13.59 7.27
CA ASP A 397 -25.50 -14.81 8.03
C ASP A 397 -25.78 -15.99 7.08
N PHE A 398 -26.63 -15.78 6.06
CA PHE A 398 -26.94 -16.78 5.06
C PHE A 398 -25.71 -17.24 4.27
N ILE A 399 -24.88 -16.29 3.80
CA ILE A 399 -23.63 -16.62 3.09
C ILE A 399 -22.71 -17.47 3.98
N THR A 400 -22.56 -17.13 5.26
CA THR A 400 -21.72 -17.90 6.18
C THR A 400 -22.26 -19.31 6.43
N VAL A 401 -23.58 -19.49 6.52
CA VAL A 401 -24.22 -20.80 6.68
C VAL A 401 -24.02 -21.65 5.42
N ILE A 402 -24.28 -21.09 4.24
CA ILE A 402 -24.05 -21.80 2.96
C ILE A 402 -22.58 -22.19 2.82
N GLY A 403 -21.64 -21.25 3.02
CA GLY A 403 -20.21 -21.53 2.95
C GLY A 403 -19.77 -22.63 3.92
N SER A 404 -20.39 -22.70 5.09
CA SER A 404 -20.12 -23.76 6.08
C SER A 404 -20.70 -25.12 5.69
N ILE A 405 -21.87 -25.15 5.05
CA ILE A 405 -22.45 -26.39 4.51
C ILE A 405 -21.61 -26.91 3.36
N VAL A 406 -21.18 -26.03 2.44
CA VAL A 406 -20.27 -26.39 1.35
C VAL A 406 -18.97 -26.95 1.91
N ASP A 407 -18.38 -26.30 2.92
CA ASP A 407 -17.16 -26.80 3.57
C ASP A 407 -17.35 -28.19 4.21
N ALA A 408 -18.49 -28.44 4.86
CA ALA A 408 -18.82 -29.75 5.43
C ALA A 408 -18.95 -30.83 4.33
N LEU A 409 -19.65 -30.53 3.24
CA LEU A 409 -19.84 -31.45 2.11
C LEU A 409 -18.53 -31.71 1.35
N VAL A 410 -17.73 -30.67 1.10
CA VAL A 410 -16.43 -30.80 0.40
C VAL A 410 -15.47 -31.68 1.20
N LEU A 411 -15.48 -31.61 2.53
CA LEU A 411 -14.67 -32.47 3.39
C LEU A 411 -15.07 -33.95 3.35
N GLU A 412 -16.33 -34.27 3.01
CA GLU A 412 -16.82 -35.64 2.92
C GLU A 412 -16.68 -36.24 1.51
N PHE A 413 -16.82 -35.43 0.45
CA PHE A 413 -16.90 -35.93 -0.93
C PHE A 413 -15.64 -35.71 -1.78
N VAL A 414 -14.74 -34.78 -1.42
CA VAL A 414 -13.60 -34.42 -2.27
C VAL A 414 -12.29 -34.68 -1.53
N GLU A 415 -11.72 -35.87 -1.76
CA GLU A 415 -10.45 -36.26 -1.14
C GLU A 415 -9.24 -35.50 -1.71
N ASN A 416 -9.32 -34.83 -2.88
CA ASN A 416 -8.16 -34.17 -3.49
C ASN A 416 -8.51 -32.91 -4.30
N SER A 417 -7.59 -31.93 -4.23
CA SER A 417 -7.28 -30.85 -5.19
C SER A 417 -7.89 -29.44 -5.09
N PHE A 418 -8.87 -29.13 -4.25
CA PHE A 418 -9.24 -27.72 -4.02
C PHE A 418 -8.58 -27.16 -2.74
N ASN A 419 -8.18 -25.89 -2.77
CA ASN A 419 -7.61 -25.20 -1.61
C ASN A 419 -8.70 -25.01 -0.52
N VAL A 420 -8.96 -26.09 0.25
CA VAL A 420 -9.94 -26.14 1.36
C VAL A 420 -9.59 -25.15 2.48
N GLY A 421 -8.40 -24.55 2.45
CA GLY A 421 -8.00 -23.49 3.37
C GLY A 421 -8.96 -22.30 3.36
N PHE A 422 -9.44 -21.89 2.17
CA PHE A 422 -10.35 -20.75 2.04
C PHE A 422 -11.74 -21.04 2.62
N LEU A 423 -12.30 -22.24 2.38
CA LEU A 423 -13.63 -22.61 2.87
C LEU A 423 -13.70 -22.65 4.40
N ARG A 424 -12.59 -22.99 5.07
CA ARG A 424 -12.47 -22.96 6.53
C ARG A 424 -12.63 -21.56 7.12
N LEU A 425 -12.41 -20.49 6.34
CA LEU A 425 -12.61 -19.11 6.78
C LEU A 425 -14.09 -18.80 7.06
N PHE A 426 -15.04 -19.46 6.40
CA PHE A 426 -16.47 -19.26 6.68
C PHE A 426 -16.87 -19.68 8.10
N ARG A 427 -16.15 -20.64 8.70
CA ARG A 427 -16.34 -21.01 10.11
C ARG A 427 -15.96 -19.86 11.03
N ALA A 428 -14.79 -19.25 10.79
CA ALA A 428 -14.30 -18.10 11.56
C ALA A 428 -15.12 -16.82 11.30
N ALA A 429 -15.65 -16.65 10.09
CA ALA A 429 -16.50 -15.51 9.73
C ALA A 429 -17.76 -15.39 10.60
N ARG A 430 -18.21 -16.48 11.24
CA ARG A 430 -19.33 -16.45 12.20
C ARG A 430 -19.05 -15.56 13.41
N LEU A 431 -17.78 -15.39 13.80
CA LEU A 431 -17.38 -14.50 14.88
C LEU A 431 -17.76 -13.04 14.59
N ILE A 432 -17.79 -12.64 13.31
CA ILE A 432 -18.18 -11.29 12.86
C ILE A 432 -19.62 -10.97 13.30
N LYS A 433 -20.48 -11.98 13.48
CA LYS A 433 -21.84 -11.79 13.98
C LYS A 433 -21.88 -11.13 15.37
N LEU A 434 -20.85 -11.30 16.21
CA LEU A 434 -20.76 -10.63 17.52
C LEU A 434 -20.69 -9.10 17.37
N LEU A 435 -20.11 -8.60 16.27
CA LEU A 435 -20.01 -7.17 16.00
C LEU A 435 -21.40 -6.51 15.80
N ARG A 436 -22.45 -7.29 15.53
CA ARG A 436 -23.83 -6.81 15.39
C ARG A 436 -24.41 -6.31 16.72
N GLN A 437 -23.93 -6.79 17.87
CA GLN A 437 -24.60 -6.54 19.15
C GLN A 437 -24.16 -5.23 19.80
N GLY A 438 -22.87 -4.90 19.71
CA GLY A 438 -22.35 -3.64 20.24
C GLY A 438 -22.88 -2.45 19.45
N TYR A 439 -23.80 -1.66 20.02
CA TYR A 439 -24.26 -0.41 19.40
C TYR A 439 -23.09 0.52 19.09
N THR A 440 -22.21 0.74 20.07
CA THR A 440 -21.01 1.57 19.93
C THR A 440 -20.05 1.02 18.87
N ILE A 441 -19.79 -0.29 18.87
CA ILE A 441 -18.90 -0.95 17.89
C ILE A 441 -19.46 -0.81 16.47
N ARG A 442 -20.77 -1.00 16.28
CA ARG A 442 -21.41 -0.82 14.98
C ARG A 442 -21.28 0.61 14.47
N ILE A 443 -21.48 1.60 15.34
CA ILE A 443 -21.29 3.00 14.95
C ILE A 443 -19.85 3.24 14.53
N LEU A 444 -18.88 2.79 15.32
CA LEU A 444 -17.46 2.95 15.01
C LEU A 444 -17.08 2.27 13.69
N LEU A 445 -17.51 1.02 13.48
CA LEU A 445 -17.26 0.31 12.22
C LEU A 445 -17.97 0.99 11.04
N TRP A 446 -19.18 1.48 11.23
CA TRP A 446 -19.91 2.18 10.18
C TRP A 446 -19.24 3.50 9.81
N THR A 447 -18.83 4.32 10.79
CA THR A 447 -18.10 5.57 10.54
C THR A 447 -16.77 5.31 9.85
N PHE A 448 -16.07 4.24 10.24
CA PHE A 448 -14.85 3.79 9.58
C PHE A 448 -15.10 3.29 8.14
N VAL A 449 -16.17 2.54 7.88
CA VAL A 449 -16.55 2.14 6.51
C VAL A 449 -16.95 3.35 5.66
N GLN A 450 -17.59 4.37 6.25
CA GLN A 450 -17.87 5.60 5.52
C GLN A 450 -16.59 6.36 5.16
N SER A 451 -15.57 6.41 6.03
CA SER A 451 -14.30 7.07 5.70
C SER A 451 -13.57 6.38 4.55
N PHE A 452 -13.69 5.05 4.42
CA PHE A 452 -13.17 4.31 3.25
C PHE A 452 -13.76 4.73 1.91
N LYS A 453 -14.93 5.38 1.86
CA LYS A 453 -15.48 5.87 0.58
C LYS A 453 -14.69 7.07 0.02
N ALA A 454 -13.97 7.80 0.87
CA ALA A 454 -13.11 8.91 0.48
C ALA A 454 -11.68 8.45 0.12
N LEU A 455 -11.22 7.34 0.71
CA LEU A 455 -9.88 6.78 0.51
C LEU A 455 -9.52 6.26 -0.91
N PRO A 456 -10.44 5.87 -1.83
CA PRO A 456 -10.01 5.23 -3.08
C PRO A 456 -9.14 6.15 -3.95
N TYR A 457 -9.37 7.46 -3.92
CA TYR A 457 -8.57 8.43 -4.67
C TYR A 457 -7.17 8.59 -4.07
N VAL A 458 -7.03 8.52 -2.74
CA VAL A 458 -5.73 8.52 -2.06
C VAL A 458 -4.96 7.24 -2.40
N CYS A 459 -5.63 6.08 -2.29
CA CYS A 459 -5.03 4.79 -2.69
C CYS A 459 -4.63 4.77 -4.16
N LEU A 460 -5.43 5.38 -5.05
CA LEU A 460 -5.10 5.49 -6.48
C LEU A 460 -3.87 6.38 -6.69
N LEU A 461 -3.75 7.50 -5.97
CA LEU A 461 -2.55 8.35 -6.03
C LEU A 461 -1.29 7.57 -5.62
N ILE A 462 -1.37 6.80 -4.52
CA ILE A 462 -0.28 5.94 -4.05
C ILE A 462 0.03 4.83 -5.07
N ALA A 463 -0.99 4.17 -5.62
CA ALA A 463 -0.82 3.14 -6.63
C ALA A 463 -0.16 3.69 -7.91
N MET A 464 -0.50 4.91 -8.31
CA MET A 464 0.14 5.60 -9.43
C MET A 464 1.60 5.94 -9.13
N LEU A 465 1.93 6.35 -7.90
CA LEU A 465 3.32 6.55 -7.48
C LEU A 465 4.11 5.23 -7.53
N PHE A 466 3.56 4.13 -7.01
CA PHE A 466 4.18 2.80 -7.13
C PHE A 466 4.34 2.37 -8.58
N PHE A 467 3.34 2.62 -9.42
CA PHE A 467 3.42 2.36 -10.85
C PHE A 467 4.60 3.12 -11.49
N ILE A 468 4.74 4.41 -11.21
CA ILE A 468 5.83 5.24 -11.75
C ILE A 468 7.19 4.70 -11.29
N TYR A 469 7.38 4.44 -10.00
CA TYR A 469 8.64 3.93 -9.47
C TYR A 469 8.95 2.51 -9.95
N ALA A 470 7.95 1.66 -10.16
CA ALA A 470 8.13 0.31 -10.71
C ALA A 470 8.66 0.37 -12.15
N ILE A 471 8.09 1.23 -12.99
CA ILE A 471 8.57 1.42 -14.37
C ILE A 471 9.97 2.02 -14.39
N ILE A 472 10.24 3.06 -13.59
CA ILE A 472 11.59 3.65 -13.48
C ILE A 472 12.58 2.57 -13.02
N GLY A 473 12.22 1.76 -12.04
CA GLY A 473 13.03 0.64 -11.56
C GLY A 473 13.31 -0.39 -12.66
N MET A 474 12.30 -0.80 -13.43
CA MET A 474 12.48 -1.71 -14.56
C MET A 474 13.42 -1.14 -15.62
N GLN A 475 13.42 0.18 -15.85
CA GLN A 475 14.22 0.81 -16.90
C GLN A 475 15.64 1.18 -16.47
N VAL A 476 15.84 1.51 -15.18
CA VAL A 476 17.13 1.98 -14.66
C VAL A 476 17.93 0.87 -13.99
N CYS A 477 17.26 -0.06 -13.29
CA CYS A 477 17.93 -1.10 -12.50
C CYS A 477 18.12 -2.42 -13.26
N ASN A 478 17.68 -2.48 -14.52
CA ASN A 478 17.95 -3.63 -15.37
C ASN A 478 19.40 -3.56 -15.90
N GLY A 479 20.16 -4.61 -15.60
CA GLY A 479 21.57 -4.77 -15.96
C GLY A 479 21.81 -5.15 -17.40
#